data_AF-A0A7G5LK61-F1
#
_entry.id   AF-A0A7G5LK61-F1
#
_cell.length_a   1.000
_cell.length_b   1.000
_cell.length_c   1.000
_cell.angle_alpha   90.00
_cell.angle_beta   90.00
_cell.angle_gamma   90.00
#
_symmetry.space_group_name_H-M   'P 1'
#
loop_
_entity.id
_entity.type
_entity.pdbx_description
1 polymer ?
#
loop_
_entity_poly.entity_id
_entity_poly.type
_entity_poly.pdbx_seq_one_letter_code
_entity_poly.pdbx_strand_id
1 'polypeptide(L)'
;MLNEEESYLSFSKLRTLELTSLKHHNAFGLPADGLGSDKERLGTENEPKCLHLYRRNAAGRHKQPMHVIWDIETVSEVAVTPDPRDWLVALVEGSHDAVISKDLNGTIRSWNPAAERLFGYTAQEAIGRNITMIIPEERISEESLIISQIRAGRRVDHFETLRRRKDGSLVPLSLSVSPIRNVDGTIVGASKIARDDSLRRQNEETLHLVVDEMQHRVKNLFSLAAAVVSLTGRSSTDAQDIVTNIHSRLSALARAHELTMARWQSEGASNVFGDLLELIGTVLEPYRLGDCIMLSGDQIAIGPKSSTSVALLFYELATNAAKYGALSVPEGALAITAKIENDAVSIEWDESNCPHTGPAVTQGFGARLESTLLAALSADIRRDWLPNGLRVTMSIPLVSLAV
;
A
#
# COMPACT_ATOMS: atom_id res chain seq x y z
N MET A 1 16.85 -57.30 51.07
CA MET A 1 17.41 -56.67 49.85
C MET A 1 16.70 -57.24 48.64
N LEU A 2 15.72 -56.48 48.15
CA LEU A 2 15.33 -56.27 46.75
C LEU A 2 14.82 -54.81 46.73
N ASN A 3 15.17 -54.07 45.70
CA ASN A 3 15.25 -52.61 45.64
C ASN A 3 13.97 -51.82 45.93
N GLU A 4 14.17 -50.61 46.46
CA GLU A 4 13.28 -49.45 46.38
C GLU A 4 13.02 -49.09 44.90
N GLU A 5 11.74 -49.03 44.43
CA GLU A 5 11.28 -47.93 43.53
C GLU A 5 9.80 -47.93 43.05
N GLU A 6 8.97 -48.98 43.12
CA GLU A 6 7.63 -48.89 42.49
C GLU A 6 6.47 -49.24 43.42
N SER A 7 5.99 -48.26 44.22
CA SER A 7 4.63 -48.26 44.78
C SER A 7 4.24 -46.89 45.36
N TYR A 8 4.31 -45.82 44.55
CA TYR A 8 3.56 -44.58 44.81
C TYR A 8 3.09 -44.00 43.47
N LEU A 9 2.09 -44.65 42.86
CA LEU A 9 1.30 -44.01 41.81
C LEU A 9 0.25 -43.14 42.48
N SER A 10 0.56 -41.85 42.54
CA SER A 10 -0.33 -40.75 42.92
C SER A 10 -1.68 -40.87 42.20
N PHE A 11 -2.76 -40.70 42.96
CA PHE A 11 -4.17 -40.67 42.56
C PHE A 11 -4.53 -39.77 41.35
N SER A 12 -3.59 -38.98 40.85
CA SER A 12 -3.76 -38.08 39.71
C SER A 12 -3.88 -38.78 38.34
N LYS A 13 -3.34 -40.01 38.18
CA LYS A 13 -3.35 -40.73 36.89
C LYS A 13 -4.65 -41.49 36.56
N LEU A 14 -5.61 -41.53 37.49
CA LEU A 14 -6.88 -42.25 37.32
C LEU A 14 -8.03 -41.38 36.75
N ARG A 15 -7.80 -40.09 36.48
CA ARG A 15 -8.87 -39.17 36.03
C ARG A 15 -9.32 -39.32 34.58
N THR A 16 -8.69 -40.19 33.79
CA THR A 16 -9.01 -40.29 32.36
C THR A 16 -8.83 -41.71 31.84
N LEU A 17 -9.72 -42.62 32.25
CA LEU A 17 -9.85 -43.91 31.59
C LEU A 17 -11.31 -44.08 31.17
N GLU A 18 -11.58 -43.88 29.87
CA GLU A 18 -12.84 -44.30 29.29
C GLU A 18 -13.01 -45.82 29.46
N LEU A 19 -14.13 -46.25 30.04
CA LEU A 19 -14.46 -47.65 30.32
C LEU A 19 -14.42 -48.59 29.09
N THR A 20 -14.41 -48.05 27.88
CA THR A 20 -14.22 -48.77 26.59
C THR A 20 -12.78 -49.23 26.36
N SER A 21 -11.79 -48.55 26.95
CA SER A 21 -10.36 -48.84 26.77
C SER A 21 -9.83 -49.97 27.68
N LEU A 22 -10.59 -50.34 28.71
CA LEU A 22 -10.21 -51.38 29.69
C LEU A 22 -10.13 -52.80 29.12
N LYS A 23 -10.61 -53.06 27.90
CA LYS A 23 -10.43 -54.39 27.25
C LYS A 23 -9.01 -54.63 26.72
N HIS A 24 -8.21 -53.60 26.52
CA HIS A 24 -6.91 -53.73 25.84
C HIS A 24 -5.74 -53.17 26.63
N HIS A 25 -5.95 -52.58 27.80
CA HIS A 25 -4.87 -52.11 28.64
C HIS A 25 -4.87 -52.84 29.97
N ASN A 26 -3.88 -53.71 30.10
CA ASN A 26 -3.54 -54.42 31.32
C ASN A 26 -2.84 -53.43 32.28
N ALA A 27 -3.59 -52.42 32.74
CA ALA A 27 -3.08 -51.28 33.52
C ALA A 27 -2.55 -51.66 34.91
N PHE A 28 -2.57 -52.95 35.26
CA PHE A 28 -2.13 -53.49 36.55
C PHE A 28 -0.93 -54.44 36.44
N GLY A 29 -0.31 -54.59 35.26
CA GLY A 29 0.93 -55.35 35.11
C GLY A 29 0.85 -56.84 35.48
N LEU A 30 -0.33 -57.45 35.41
CA LEU A 30 -0.53 -58.88 35.66
C LEU A 30 -0.48 -59.68 34.34
N PRO A 31 0.01 -60.94 34.31
CA PRO A 31 0.00 -61.74 33.10
C PRO A 31 -1.43 -61.90 32.56
N ALA A 32 -1.61 -61.74 31.25
CA ALA A 32 -2.92 -61.67 30.57
C ALA A 32 -3.75 -62.97 30.64
N ASP A 33 -3.13 -64.08 31.05
CA ASP A 33 -3.79 -65.39 31.13
C ASP A 33 -4.56 -65.53 32.45
N GLY A 34 -5.90 -65.38 32.38
CA GLY A 34 -6.82 -65.76 33.47
C GLY A 34 -7.76 -64.66 33.99
N LEU A 35 -7.79 -63.48 33.37
CA LEU A 35 -8.78 -62.43 33.67
C LEU A 35 -10.09 -62.71 32.92
N GLY A 36 -11.12 -63.10 33.67
CA GLY A 36 -12.50 -63.19 33.16
C GLY A 36 -13.35 -62.09 33.79
N SER A 37 -14.02 -61.29 32.97
CA SER A 37 -15.06 -60.36 33.42
C SER A 37 -16.43 -60.99 33.18
N ASP A 38 -17.15 -61.38 34.24
CA ASP A 38 -18.57 -61.69 34.13
C ASP A 38 -19.36 -60.38 34.28
N LYS A 39 -19.94 -59.89 33.18
CA LYS A 39 -20.90 -58.78 33.22
C LYS A 39 -22.26 -59.36 33.58
N GLU A 40 -22.54 -59.55 34.87
CA GLU A 40 -23.93 -59.77 35.29
C GLU A 40 -24.73 -58.46 35.21
N ARG A 41 -25.98 -58.60 34.77
CA ARG A 41 -26.88 -57.53 34.33
C ARG A 41 -27.01 -56.40 35.36
N LEU A 42 -26.85 -55.19 34.83
CA LEU A 42 -27.05 -53.91 35.50
C LEU A 42 -28.53 -53.69 35.86
N GLY A 43 -28.79 -53.33 37.12
CA GLY A 43 -30.03 -52.71 37.56
C GLY A 43 -30.26 -51.34 36.90
N THR A 44 -31.49 -50.85 37.01
CA THR A 44 -31.99 -49.59 36.44
C THR A 44 -31.33 -48.34 37.03
N GLU A 45 -31.52 -47.20 36.35
CA GLU A 45 -30.79 -45.90 36.37
C GLU A 45 -30.43 -45.24 37.71
N ASN A 46 -30.71 -45.82 38.88
CA ASN A 46 -30.44 -45.16 40.16
C ASN A 46 -29.87 -46.05 41.27
N GLU A 47 -29.27 -47.19 40.93
CA GLU A 47 -28.51 -48.01 41.88
C GLU A 47 -27.00 -48.01 41.54
N PRO A 48 -26.12 -48.06 42.56
CA PRO A 48 -24.68 -48.04 42.37
C PRO A 48 -24.22 -49.25 41.55
N LYS A 49 -23.51 -48.98 40.45
CA LYS A 49 -22.96 -50.02 39.58
C LYS A 49 -21.65 -50.55 40.18
N CYS A 50 -21.73 -51.67 40.90
CA CYS A 50 -20.54 -52.39 41.36
C CYS A 50 -19.87 -53.15 40.21
N LEU A 51 -18.56 -52.96 40.04
CA LEU A 51 -17.75 -53.81 39.18
C LEU A 51 -16.93 -54.78 40.06
N HIS A 52 -17.28 -56.06 40.03
CA HIS A 52 -16.53 -57.09 40.75
C HIS A 52 -15.49 -57.75 39.84
N LEU A 53 -14.21 -57.63 40.19
CA LEU A 53 -13.11 -58.29 39.46
C LEU A 53 -12.65 -59.55 40.23
N TYR A 54 -12.61 -60.68 39.53
CA TYR A 54 -12.17 -61.97 40.07
C TYR A 54 -10.97 -62.50 39.28
N ARG A 55 -10.07 -63.23 39.96
CA ARG A 55 -9.00 -64.01 39.32
C ARG A 55 -9.45 -65.46 39.17
N ARG A 56 -9.40 -66.03 37.96
CA ARG A 56 -9.68 -67.46 37.73
C ARG A 56 -8.36 -68.26 37.79
N ASN A 57 -8.42 -69.48 38.33
CA ASN A 57 -7.36 -70.48 38.19
C ASN A 57 -7.61 -71.35 36.95
N ALA A 58 -6.62 -72.14 36.52
CA ALA A 58 -6.65 -72.93 35.27
C ALA A 58 -7.81 -73.96 35.15
N ALA A 59 -8.56 -74.22 36.23
CA ALA A 59 -9.71 -75.11 36.27
C ALA A 59 -11.07 -74.41 36.51
N GLY A 60 -11.11 -73.08 36.56
CA GLY A 60 -12.36 -72.31 36.46
C GLY A 60 -13.33 -72.29 37.66
N ARG A 61 -12.92 -72.67 38.90
CA ARG A 61 -13.77 -72.57 40.11
C ARG A 61 -13.20 -71.59 41.14
N HIS A 62 -13.99 -70.58 41.54
CA HIS A 62 -13.63 -69.39 42.36
C HIS A 62 -13.29 -69.67 43.85
N LYS A 63 -12.48 -68.78 44.47
CA LYS A 63 -12.91 -67.75 45.47
C LYS A 63 -11.74 -67.12 46.27
N GLN A 64 -11.23 -65.96 45.83
CA GLN A 64 -10.81 -64.87 46.74
C GLN A 64 -11.07 -63.52 46.04
N PRO A 65 -11.82 -62.59 46.65
CA PRO A 65 -12.06 -61.26 46.09
C PRO A 65 -10.83 -60.38 46.28
N MET A 66 -10.35 -59.70 45.23
CA MET A 66 -9.17 -58.82 45.37
C MET A 66 -9.51 -57.36 45.63
N HIS A 67 -10.54 -56.75 45.04
CA HIS A 67 -10.91 -55.36 45.36
C HIS A 67 -12.36 -55.03 44.98
N VAL A 68 -13.00 -54.17 45.78
CA VAL A 68 -14.27 -53.49 45.48
C VAL A 68 -13.93 -52.01 45.31
N ILE A 69 -14.22 -51.44 44.15
CA ILE A 69 -14.06 -49.99 43.90
C ILE A 69 -15.40 -49.34 44.19
N TRP A 70 -15.39 -48.31 45.05
CA TRP A 70 -16.59 -47.54 45.43
C TRP A 70 -16.44 -46.07 45.03
N ASP A 71 -17.58 -45.50 44.63
CA ASP A 71 -17.91 -44.13 44.25
C ASP A 71 -17.25 -43.48 43.02
N ILE A 72 -18.06 -43.31 41.96
CA ILE A 72 -17.93 -42.21 41.00
C ILE A 72 -18.99 -41.20 41.44
N GLU A 73 -18.64 -40.33 42.39
CA GLU A 73 -19.41 -39.11 42.60
C GLU A 73 -19.25 -38.24 41.33
N THR A 74 -20.35 -38.11 40.59
CA THR A 74 -20.68 -37.02 39.66
C THR A 74 -19.50 -36.31 38.98
N VAL A 75 -19.20 -36.68 37.74
CA VAL A 75 -18.45 -35.81 36.83
C VAL A 75 -19.35 -34.62 36.48
N SER A 76 -19.34 -33.60 37.33
CA SER A 76 -19.85 -32.27 36.97
C SER A 76 -18.88 -31.65 35.96
N GLU A 77 -19.36 -31.27 34.78
CA GLU A 77 -18.61 -30.43 33.83
C GLU A 77 -18.18 -29.14 34.55
N VAL A 78 -16.93 -29.09 35.00
CA VAL A 78 -16.32 -27.85 35.47
C VAL A 78 -16.02 -27.03 34.22
N ALA A 79 -16.90 -26.10 33.87
CA ALA A 79 -16.56 -25.03 32.94
C ALA A 79 -15.39 -24.25 33.55
N VAL A 80 -14.17 -24.55 33.11
CA VAL A 80 -12.96 -23.83 33.53
C VAL A 80 -13.02 -22.45 32.89
N THR A 81 -13.58 -21.47 33.59
CA THR A 81 -13.45 -20.07 33.21
C THR A 81 -11.96 -19.70 33.26
N PRO A 82 -11.37 -19.15 32.18
CA PRO A 82 -9.96 -18.77 32.18
C PRO A 82 -9.68 -17.75 33.30
N ASP A 83 -8.53 -17.84 33.95
CA ASP A 83 -8.11 -16.85 34.95
C ASP A 83 -8.13 -15.46 34.28
N PRO A 84 -8.66 -14.39 34.91
CA PRO A 84 -8.54 -13.03 34.39
C PRO A 84 -7.12 -12.65 33.93
N ARG A 85 -6.07 -13.26 34.50
CA ARG A 85 -4.68 -13.11 34.06
C ARG A 85 -4.44 -13.68 32.66
N ASP A 86 -5.03 -14.83 32.33
CA ASP A 86 -4.89 -15.48 31.01
C ASP A 86 -5.49 -14.60 29.92
N TRP A 87 -6.61 -13.92 30.20
CA TRP A 87 -7.20 -12.93 29.30
C TRP A 87 -6.26 -11.75 29.01
N LEU A 88 -5.58 -11.22 30.04
CA LEU A 88 -4.62 -10.13 29.88
C LEU A 88 -3.38 -10.56 29.08
N VAL A 89 -2.89 -11.78 29.31
CA VAL A 89 -1.79 -12.35 28.52
C VAL A 89 -2.20 -12.47 27.06
N ALA A 90 -3.37 -13.04 26.77
CA ALA A 90 -3.87 -13.18 25.41
C ALA A 90 -4.03 -11.84 24.68
N LEU A 91 -4.50 -10.79 25.38
CA LEU A 91 -4.60 -9.43 24.83
C LEU A 91 -3.23 -8.85 24.48
N VAL A 92 -2.23 -9.04 25.34
CA VAL A 92 -0.87 -8.53 25.13
C VAL A 92 -0.16 -9.32 24.01
N GLU A 93 -0.32 -10.63 23.97
CA GLU A 93 0.31 -11.50 22.96
C GLU A 93 -0.33 -11.35 21.58
N GLY A 94 -1.65 -11.19 21.52
CA GLY A 94 -2.42 -10.96 20.29
C GLY A 94 -2.36 -9.52 19.76
N SER A 95 -1.76 -8.59 20.51
CA SER A 95 -1.61 -7.19 20.09
C SER A 95 -0.72 -7.08 18.85
N HIS A 96 -1.10 -6.19 17.93
CA HIS A 96 -0.26 -5.77 16.82
C HIS A 96 0.77 -4.71 17.25
N ASP A 97 0.42 -3.90 18.25
CA ASP A 97 1.33 -2.91 18.84
C ASP A 97 2.32 -3.60 19.79
N ALA A 98 3.57 -3.12 19.80
CA ALA A 98 4.59 -3.60 20.70
C ALA A 98 4.30 -3.13 22.13
N VAL A 99 4.21 -4.08 23.06
CA VAL A 99 3.93 -3.84 24.48
C VAL A 99 5.14 -4.30 25.30
N ILE A 100 5.73 -3.35 26.02
CA ILE A 100 6.98 -3.54 26.76
C ILE A 100 6.79 -3.01 28.17
N SER A 101 7.16 -3.79 29.19
CA SER A 101 7.26 -3.29 30.56
C SER A 101 8.70 -3.22 31.02
N LYS A 102 9.00 -2.28 31.91
CA LYS A 102 10.32 -2.11 32.52
C LYS A 102 10.23 -1.54 33.92
N ASP A 103 11.26 -1.74 34.72
CA ASP A 103 11.38 -1.05 36.00
C ASP A 103 11.85 0.41 35.83
N LEU A 104 11.92 1.15 36.95
CA LEU A 104 12.30 2.57 36.97
C LEU A 104 13.79 2.83 36.66
N ASN A 105 14.61 1.79 36.54
CA ASN A 105 16.00 1.87 36.08
C ASN A 105 16.12 1.59 34.57
N GLY A 106 15.01 1.28 33.91
CA GLY A 106 14.96 0.97 32.49
C GLY A 106 15.19 -0.49 32.15
N THR A 107 15.27 -1.39 33.14
CA THR A 107 15.46 -2.82 32.89
C THR A 107 14.15 -3.45 32.41
N ILE A 108 14.19 -4.07 31.23
CA ILE A 108 13.02 -4.69 30.59
C ILE A 108 12.54 -5.88 31.41
N ARG A 109 11.22 -5.94 31.65
CA ARG A 109 10.54 -6.99 32.41
C ARG A 109 9.62 -7.85 31.55
N SER A 110 9.04 -7.28 30.49
CA SER A 110 8.24 -8.04 29.52
C SER A 110 8.45 -7.51 28.12
N TRP A 111 8.29 -8.40 27.15
CA TRP A 111 8.51 -8.16 25.73
C TRP A 111 7.56 -9.04 24.93
N ASN A 112 6.50 -8.45 24.34
CA ASN A 112 5.49 -9.23 23.63
C ASN A 112 5.94 -9.60 22.19
N PRO A 113 5.25 -10.54 21.51
CA PRO A 113 5.60 -10.94 20.15
C PRO A 113 5.64 -9.79 19.13
N ALA A 114 4.80 -8.76 19.29
CA ALA A 114 4.86 -7.58 18.43
C ALA A 114 6.15 -6.77 18.63
N ALA A 115 6.68 -6.68 19.85
CA ALA A 115 7.97 -6.05 20.11
C ALA A 115 9.11 -6.85 19.45
N GLU A 116 9.04 -8.18 19.44
CA GLU A 116 10.01 -9.01 18.70
C GLU A 116 10.00 -8.70 17.21
N ARG A 117 8.81 -8.68 16.59
CA ARG A 117 8.66 -8.36 15.17
C ARG A 117 9.13 -6.94 14.84
N LEU A 118 8.81 -5.97 15.70
CA LEU A 118 9.10 -4.56 15.45
C LEU A 118 10.59 -4.24 15.57
N PHE A 119 11.28 -4.78 16.59
CA PHE A 119 12.67 -4.43 16.91
C PHE A 119 13.69 -5.50 16.54
N GLY A 120 13.26 -6.73 16.23
CA GLY A 120 14.13 -7.84 15.83
C GLY A 120 14.86 -8.55 16.98
N TYR A 121 14.55 -8.22 18.25
CA TYR A 121 15.09 -8.89 19.43
C TYR A 121 14.07 -9.87 19.98
N THR A 122 14.49 -11.09 20.32
CA THR A 122 13.61 -12.03 21.03
C THR A 122 13.40 -11.58 22.48
N ALA A 123 12.33 -12.03 23.12
CA ALA A 123 12.07 -11.77 24.53
C ALA A 123 13.22 -12.25 25.42
N GLN A 124 13.84 -13.38 25.08
CA GLN A 124 15.00 -13.91 25.79
C GLN A 124 16.24 -13.00 25.67
N GLU A 125 16.41 -12.32 24.53
CA GLU A 125 17.49 -11.36 24.34
C GLU A 125 17.22 -10.02 25.05
N ALA A 126 15.95 -9.59 25.08
CA ALA A 126 15.55 -8.27 25.54
C ALA A 126 15.31 -8.21 27.06
N ILE A 127 14.63 -9.20 27.64
CA ILE A 127 14.27 -9.20 29.07
C ILE A 127 15.56 -9.20 29.93
N GLY A 128 15.59 -8.33 30.93
CA GLY A 128 16.75 -8.12 31.80
C GLY A 128 17.80 -7.15 31.24
N ARG A 129 17.72 -6.75 29.96
CA ARG A 129 18.55 -5.67 29.41
C ARG A 129 17.95 -4.29 29.66
N ASN A 130 18.77 -3.26 29.51
CA ASN A 130 18.29 -1.88 29.57
C ASN A 130 17.59 -1.49 28.26
N ILE A 131 16.46 -0.79 28.37
CA ILE A 131 15.66 -0.32 27.22
C ILE A 131 16.45 0.57 26.25
N THR A 132 17.55 1.18 26.70
CA THR A 132 18.44 1.97 25.83
C THR A 132 18.99 1.19 24.63
N MET A 133 18.94 -0.15 24.63
CA MET A 133 19.34 -0.97 23.48
C MET A 133 18.58 -0.63 22.17
N ILE A 134 17.31 -0.24 22.28
CA ILE A 134 16.47 0.17 21.13
C ILE A 134 16.45 1.69 20.92
N ILE A 135 17.26 2.44 21.66
CA ILE A 135 17.27 3.90 21.63
C ILE A 135 18.53 4.37 20.90
N PRO A 136 18.41 5.18 19.84
CA PRO A 136 19.54 5.82 19.20
C PRO A 136 20.32 6.69 20.20
N GLU A 137 21.65 6.78 20.07
CA GLU A 137 22.51 7.42 21.09
C GLU A 137 22.17 8.90 21.27
N GLU A 138 21.84 9.59 20.18
CA GLU A 138 21.43 11.00 20.19
C GLU A 138 20.09 11.24 20.91
N ARG A 139 19.30 10.19 21.13
CA ARG A 139 17.94 10.25 21.69
C ARG A 139 17.81 9.63 23.09
N ILE A 140 18.91 9.25 23.72
CA ILE A 140 18.90 8.68 25.08
C ILE A 140 18.26 9.65 26.11
N SER A 141 18.41 10.97 25.91
CA SER A 141 17.81 11.99 26.77
C SER A 141 16.27 11.94 26.81
N GLU A 142 15.62 11.48 25.73
CA GLU A 142 14.16 11.30 25.68
C GLU A 142 13.68 10.30 26.72
N GLU A 143 14.45 9.24 26.97
CA GLU A 143 14.12 8.22 27.95
C GLU A 143 14.20 8.76 29.38
N SER A 144 15.20 9.61 29.67
CA SER A 144 15.29 10.31 30.95
C SER A 144 14.07 11.22 31.18
N LEU A 145 13.63 11.93 30.15
CA LEU A 145 12.42 12.75 30.20
C LEU A 145 11.18 11.91 30.50
N ILE A 146 10.98 10.80 29.76
CA ILE A 146 9.85 9.89 29.97
C ILE A 146 9.84 9.34 31.39
N ILE A 147 10.98 8.84 31.90
CA ILE A 147 11.07 8.30 33.25
C ILE A 147 10.76 9.36 34.32
N SER A 148 11.19 10.61 34.14
CA SER A 148 10.86 11.69 35.07
C SER A 148 9.35 11.93 35.18
N GLN A 149 8.63 11.88 34.05
CA GLN A 149 7.16 12.02 34.00
C GLN A 149 6.48 10.85 34.70
N ILE A 150 6.95 9.63 34.45
CA ILE A 150 6.43 8.41 35.08
C ILE A 150 6.65 8.41 36.59
N ARG A 151 7.83 8.84 37.06
CA ARG A 151 8.12 8.98 38.50
C ARG A 151 7.19 9.99 39.18
N ALA A 152 6.76 11.01 38.45
CA ALA A 152 5.75 11.97 38.91
C ALA A 152 4.30 11.44 38.80
N GLY A 153 4.10 10.19 38.41
CA GLY A 153 2.78 9.57 38.24
C GLY A 153 2.02 10.01 37.00
N ARG A 154 2.66 10.73 36.07
CA ARG A 154 2.04 11.20 34.83
C ARG A 154 2.23 10.19 33.71
N ARG A 155 1.20 10.04 32.88
CA ARG A 155 1.26 9.30 31.62
C ARG A 155 1.91 10.18 30.55
N VAL A 156 2.62 9.55 29.61
CA VAL A 156 3.06 10.19 28.38
C VAL A 156 2.22 9.62 27.25
N ASP A 157 1.43 10.47 26.62
CA ASP A 157 0.59 10.11 25.47
C ASP A 157 1.24 10.58 24.17
N HIS A 158 1.11 9.78 23.11
CA HIS A 158 1.48 10.13 21.73
C HIS A 158 2.84 10.83 21.55
N PHE A 159 3.90 10.23 22.08
CA PHE A 159 5.27 10.73 21.91
C PHE A 159 5.90 10.14 20.66
N GLU A 160 6.04 10.94 19.61
CA GLU A 160 6.72 10.55 18.37
C GLU A 160 8.24 10.50 18.56
N THR A 161 8.89 9.43 18.11
CA THR A 161 10.34 9.25 18.20
C THR A 161 10.88 8.33 17.10
N LEU A 162 12.21 8.18 17.04
CA LEU A 162 12.88 7.12 16.31
C LEU A 162 13.47 6.10 17.30
N ARG A 163 13.29 4.81 16.99
CA ARG A 163 13.97 3.72 17.68
C ARG A 163 14.87 2.96 16.73
N ARG A 164 15.83 2.22 17.28
CA ARG A 164 16.79 1.42 16.52
C ARG A 164 16.44 -0.06 16.66
N ARG A 165 16.31 -0.75 15.53
CA ARG A 165 16.15 -2.20 15.46
C ARG A 165 17.50 -2.91 15.65
N LYS A 166 17.48 -4.23 15.82
CA LYS A 166 18.67 -5.07 15.98
C LYS A 166 19.64 -4.98 14.78
N ASP A 167 19.11 -4.79 13.58
CA ASP A 167 19.90 -4.62 12.34
C ASP A 167 20.49 -3.21 12.18
N GLY A 168 20.22 -2.30 13.12
CA GLY A 168 20.67 -0.90 13.09
C GLY A 168 19.72 0.05 12.36
N SER A 169 18.69 -0.44 11.66
CA SER A 169 17.70 0.40 10.99
C SER A 169 16.90 1.22 12.00
N LEU A 170 16.50 2.42 11.58
CA LEU A 170 15.63 3.29 12.37
C LEU A 170 14.16 3.03 12.04
N VAL A 171 13.32 3.08 13.07
CA VAL A 171 11.87 2.97 12.95
C VAL A 171 11.19 4.17 13.60
N PRO A 172 10.35 4.90 12.86
CA PRO A 172 9.49 5.93 13.44
C PRO A 172 8.34 5.30 14.22
N LEU A 173 8.21 5.69 15.48
CA LEU A 173 7.18 5.16 16.38
C LEU A 173 6.41 6.27 17.06
N SER A 174 5.12 6.01 17.29
CA SER A 174 4.33 6.73 18.29
C SER A 174 4.28 5.92 19.59
N LEU A 175 4.66 6.55 20.70
CA LEU A 175 4.77 5.91 22.00
C LEU A 175 3.70 6.41 22.97
N SER A 176 3.11 5.49 23.72
CA SER A 176 2.37 5.80 24.94
C SER A 176 3.02 5.09 26.13
N VAL A 177 3.24 5.80 27.24
CA VAL A 177 3.92 5.26 28.42
C VAL A 177 3.11 5.54 29.68
N SER A 178 2.77 4.50 30.42
CA SER A 178 1.95 4.56 31.63
C SER A 178 2.71 4.03 32.85
N PRO A 179 2.54 4.62 34.05
CA PRO A 179 3.14 4.11 35.27
C PRO A 179 2.52 2.76 35.66
N ILE A 180 3.35 1.82 36.11
CA ILE A 180 2.92 0.57 36.74
C ILE A 180 3.00 0.76 38.25
N ARG A 181 1.90 0.45 38.96
CA ARG A 181 1.81 0.56 40.41
C ARG A 181 1.73 -0.83 41.06
N ASN A 182 2.34 -0.97 42.24
CA ASN A 182 2.12 -2.13 43.08
C ASN A 182 0.77 -2.02 43.83
N VAL A 183 0.46 -3.04 44.64
CA VAL A 183 -0.76 -3.10 45.47
C VAL A 183 -0.91 -1.90 46.42
N ASP A 184 0.21 -1.34 46.88
CA ASP A 184 0.24 -0.18 47.78
C ASP A 184 0.14 1.16 47.03
N GLY A 185 -0.06 1.14 45.70
CA GLY A 185 -0.15 2.35 44.87
C GLY A 185 1.19 3.00 44.51
N THR A 186 2.31 2.43 44.98
CA THR A 186 3.68 2.90 44.69
C THR A 186 4.05 2.58 43.25
N ILE A 187 4.66 3.54 42.55
CA ILE A 187 5.10 3.35 41.17
C ILE A 187 6.37 2.47 41.17
N VAL A 188 6.29 1.33 40.49
CA VAL A 188 7.37 0.32 40.44
C VAL A 188 7.99 0.20 39.05
N GLY A 189 7.36 0.76 38.02
CA GLY A 189 7.84 0.67 36.66
C GLY A 189 6.99 1.43 35.65
N ALA A 190 7.18 1.10 34.38
CA ALA A 190 6.47 1.68 33.26
C ALA A 190 6.02 0.60 32.27
N SER A 191 4.80 0.75 31.74
CA SER A 191 4.33 0.02 30.57
C SER A 191 4.39 0.96 29.37
N LYS A 192 4.94 0.48 28.25
CA LYS A 192 5.11 1.21 26.99
C LYS A 192 4.36 0.46 25.90
N ILE A 193 3.54 1.20 25.17
CA ILE A 193 2.95 0.79 23.90
C ILE A 193 3.68 1.56 22.81
N ALA A 194 4.19 0.84 21.81
CA ALA A 194 4.86 1.42 20.65
C ALA A 194 4.17 0.97 19.37
N ARG A 195 3.69 1.95 18.60
CA ARG A 195 3.03 1.76 17.32
C ARG A 195 3.98 2.19 16.20
N ASP A 196 4.08 1.36 15.17
CA ASP A 196 4.85 1.67 13.97
C ASP A 196 4.12 2.70 13.10
N ASP A 197 4.76 3.85 12.86
CA ASP A 197 4.23 4.96 12.07
C ASP A 197 4.83 5.01 10.65
N SER A 198 5.63 4.00 10.26
CA SER A 198 6.36 3.98 8.98
C SER A 198 5.42 4.09 7.78
N LEU A 199 4.35 3.27 7.75
CA LEU A 199 3.41 3.25 6.64
C LEU A 199 2.64 4.57 6.51
N ARG A 200 2.25 5.17 7.64
CA ARG A 200 1.56 6.47 7.65
C ARG A 200 2.45 7.55 7.04
N ARG A 201 3.71 7.63 7.46
CA ARG A 201 4.66 8.63 6.96
C ARG A 201 4.98 8.46 5.49
N GLN A 202 5.17 7.22 5.02
CA GLN A 202 5.39 6.94 3.60
C GLN A 202 4.19 7.37 2.73
N ASN A 203 2.97 7.12 3.21
CA ASN A 203 1.77 7.56 2.51
C ASN A 203 1.65 9.09 2.49
N GLU A 204 1.92 9.76 3.61
CA GLU A 204 1.92 11.22 3.69
C GLU A 204 2.98 11.84 2.75
N GLU A 205 4.20 11.32 2.73
CA GLU A 205 5.26 11.76 1.81
C GLU A 205 4.87 11.56 0.34
N THR A 206 4.30 10.41 0.00
CA THR A 206 3.83 10.13 -1.36
C THR A 206 2.71 11.09 -1.77
N LEU A 207 1.76 11.36 -0.86
CA LEU A 207 0.70 12.34 -1.10
C LEU A 207 1.27 13.75 -1.33
N HIS A 208 2.25 14.17 -0.54
CA HIS A 208 2.89 15.47 -0.71
C HIS A 208 3.59 15.60 -2.07
N LEU A 209 4.31 14.57 -2.51
CA LEU A 209 4.95 14.56 -3.83
C LEU A 209 3.93 14.68 -4.97
N VAL A 210 2.82 13.94 -4.88
CA VAL A 210 1.74 14.00 -5.88
C VAL A 210 1.07 15.38 -5.89
N VAL A 211 0.83 15.96 -4.71
CA VAL A 211 0.24 17.30 -4.58
C VAL A 211 1.16 18.36 -5.17
N ASP A 212 2.45 18.33 -4.86
CA ASP A 212 3.42 19.30 -5.38
C ASP A 212 3.53 19.20 -6.90
N GLU A 213 3.55 17.98 -7.44
CA GLU A 213 3.53 17.77 -8.89
C GLU A 213 2.25 18.34 -9.53
N MET A 214 1.08 18.09 -8.94
CA MET A 214 -0.18 18.65 -9.41
C MET A 214 -0.15 20.18 -9.37
N GLN A 215 0.35 20.80 -8.29
CA GLN A 215 0.45 22.25 -8.18
C GLN A 215 1.36 22.84 -9.25
N HIS A 216 2.50 22.21 -9.52
CA HIS A 216 3.39 22.62 -10.60
C HIS A 216 2.69 22.56 -11.96
N ARG A 217 1.92 21.50 -12.24
CA ARG A 217 1.16 21.35 -13.49
C ARG A 217 0.05 22.41 -13.62
N VAL A 218 -0.71 22.64 -12.56
CA VAL A 218 -1.77 23.67 -12.52
C VAL A 218 -1.17 25.05 -12.76
N LYS A 219 -0.03 25.38 -12.14
CA LYS A 219 0.67 26.65 -12.37
C LYS A 219 1.13 26.81 -13.82
N ASN A 220 1.60 25.74 -14.47
CA ASN A 220 1.97 25.76 -15.88
C ASN A 220 0.75 26.03 -16.77
N LEU A 221 -0.39 25.38 -16.51
CA LEU A 221 -1.64 25.60 -17.25
C LEU A 221 -2.12 27.06 -17.13
N PHE A 222 -2.09 27.62 -15.92
CA PHE A 222 -2.45 29.04 -15.72
C PHE A 222 -1.48 30.00 -16.41
N SER A 223 -0.18 29.67 -16.44
CA SER A 223 0.82 30.49 -17.15
C SER A 223 0.57 30.49 -18.65
N LEU A 224 0.20 29.35 -19.22
CA LEU A 224 -0.17 29.22 -20.64
C LEU A 224 -1.49 29.94 -20.95
N ALA A 225 -2.52 29.78 -20.11
CA ALA A 225 -3.79 30.48 -20.25
C ALA A 225 -3.61 32.01 -20.18
N ALA A 226 -2.82 32.49 -19.22
CA ALA A 226 -2.50 33.90 -19.07
C ALA A 226 -1.70 34.45 -20.26
N ALA A 227 -0.78 33.66 -20.82
CA ALA A 227 -0.07 34.02 -22.05
C ALA A 227 -1.03 34.14 -23.25
N VAL A 228 -1.97 33.19 -23.39
CA VAL A 228 -3.02 33.24 -24.43
C VAL A 228 -3.87 34.51 -24.29
N VAL A 229 -4.37 34.82 -23.09
CA VAL A 229 -5.19 36.02 -22.85
C VAL A 229 -4.39 37.31 -23.11
N SER A 230 -3.17 37.41 -22.56
CA SER A 230 -2.35 38.63 -22.64
C SER A 230 -1.89 38.96 -24.06
N LEU A 231 -1.71 37.95 -24.90
CA LEU A 231 -1.21 38.12 -26.26
C LEU A 231 -2.35 38.27 -27.30
N THR A 232 -3.54 37.71 -27.03
CA THR A 232 -4.72 37.88 -27.92
C THR A 232 -5.27 39.31 -27.85
N GLY A 233 -5.18 39.97 -26.70
CA GLY A 233 -5.64 41.36 -26.52
C GLY A 233 -4.86 42.43 -27.29
N ARG A 234 -3.73 42.10 -27.94
CA ARG A 234 -2.88 43.06 -28.67
C ARG A 234 -3.00 43.00 -30.21
N SER A 235 -3.76 42.05 -30.75
CA SER A 235 -3.68 41.67 -32.18
C SER A 235 -4.98 41.88 -32.97
N SER A 236 -6.13 42.06 -32.31
CA SER A 236 -7.44 42.25 -32.94
C SER A 236 -8.13 43.51 -32.43
N THR A 237 -8.84 44.21 -33.31
CA THR A 237 -9.63 45.41 -32.99
C THR A 237 -11.09 45.10 -32.64
N ASP A 238 -11.55 43.87 -32.86
CA ASP A 238 -12.91 43.42 -32.52
C ASP A 238 -12.91 42.55 -31.25
N ALA A 239 -13.70 42.96 -30.26
CA ALA A 239 -13.82 42.28 -28.98
C ALA A 239 -14.42 40.87 -29.11
N GLN A 240 -15.31 40.66 -30.09
CA GLN A 240 -15.98 39.37 -30.26
C GLN A 240 -15.03 38.29 -30.81
N ASP A 241 -14.12 38.68 -31.70
CA ASP A 241 -13.06 37.79 -32.22
C ASP A 241 -12.05 37.42 -31.14
N ILE A 242 -11.71 38.35 -30.24
CA ILE A 242 -10.81 38.09 -29.11
C ILE A 242 -11.42 37.03 -28.18
N VAL A 243 -12.69 37.21 -27.80
CA VAL A 243 -13.40 36.28 -26.91
C VAL A 243 -13.50 34.89 -27.54
N THR A 244 -13.86 34.83 -28.83
CA THR A 244 -14.00 33.56 -29.56
C THR A 244 -12.66 32.82 -29.66
N ASN A 245 -11.57 33.53 -29.99
CA ASN A 245 -10.24 32.92 -30.07
C ASN A 245 -9.71 32.44 -28.71
N ILE A 246 -9.94 33.19 -27.62
CA ILE A 246 -9.56 32.78 -26.26
C ILE A 246 -10.35 31.53 -25.86
N HIS A 247 -11.67 31.53 -26.09
CA HIS A 247 -12.54 30.42 -25.71
C HIS A 247 -12.15 29.11 -26.42
N SER A 248 -11.93 29.15 -27.73
CA SER A 248 -11.55 27.95 -28.50
C SER A 248 -10.18 27.41 -28.06
N ARG A 249 -9.22 28.28 -27.74
CA ARG A 249 -7.88 27.88 -27.27
C ARG A 249 -7.90 27.29 -25.86
N LEU A 250 -8.67 27.87 -24.94
CA LEU A 250 -8.86 27.30 -23.60
C LEU A 250 -9.56 25.95 -23.66
N SER A 251 -10.52 25.79 -24.58
CA SER A 251 -11.22 24.51 -24.79
C SER A 251 -10.28 23.42 -25.32
N ALA A 252 -9.37 23.77 -26.24
CA ALA A 252 -8.34 22.84 -26.72
C ALA A 252 -7.37 22.41 -25.61
N LEU A 253 -6.93 23.37 -24.77
CA LEU A 253 -6.10 23.09 -23.60
C LEU A 253 -6.81 22.16 -22.60
N ALA A 254 -8.10 22.40 -22.35
CA ALA A 254 -8.92 21.57 -21.47
C ALA A 254 -9.04 20.12 -21.99
N ARG A 255 -9.27 19.92 -23.30
CA ARG A 255 -9.34 18.58 -23.91
C ARG A 255 -8.00 17.85 -23.86
N ALA A 256 -6.89 18.54 -24.12
CA ALA A 256 -5.55 17.96 -23.98
C ALA A 256 -5.29 17.53 -22.53
N HIS A 257 -5.74 18.34 -21.56
CA HIS A 257 -5.63 18.01 -20.14
C HIS A 257 -6.50 16.81 -19.73
N GLU A 258 -7.76 16.73 -20.20
CA GLU A 258 -8.65 15.59 -19.93
C GLU A 258 -8.06 14.26 -20.43
N LEU A 259 -7.45 14.22 -21.61
CA LEU A 259 -6.78 13.01 -22.12
C LEU A 259 -5.63 12.55 -21.22
N THR A 260 -4.85 13.51 -20.72
CA THR A 260 -3.79 13.21 -19.77
C THR A 260 -4.33 12.77 -18.40
N MET A 261 -5.57 13.10 -18.04
CA MET A 261 -6.16 12.76 -16.74
C MET A 261 -7.00 11.48 -16.76
N ALA A 262 -7.74 11.21 -17.84
CA ALA A 262 -8.60 10.03 -17.96
C ALA A 262 -7.78 8.71 -17.91
N ARG A 263 -6.60 8.69 -18.51
CA ARG A 263 -5.69 7.53 -18.47
C ARG A 263 -5.00 7.30 -17.12
N TRP A 264 -4.89 8.33 -16.27
CA TRP A 264 -4.35 8.18 -14.90
C TRP A 264 -5.34 7.48 -13.95
N GLN A 265 -6.64 7.61 -14.20
CA GLN A 265 -7.68 7.03 -13.33
C GLN A 265 -8.01 5.56 -13.67
N SER A 266 -7.79 5.13 -14.93
CA SER A 266 -8.20 3.80 -15.39
C SER A 266 -7.16 2.70 -15.17
N GLU A 267 -5.87 3.02 -15.13
CA GLU A 267 -4.79 2.03 -14.99
C GLU A 267 -3.76 2.54 -13.98
N GLY A 268 -3.80 2.01 -12.75
CA GLY A 268 -3.00 2.48 -11.62
C GLY A 268 -1.52 2.68 -11.98
N ALA A 269 -1.08 3.94 -11.92
CA ALA A 269 0.28 4.45 -11.78
C ALA A 269 1.43 3.61 -12.38
N SER A 270 1.22 2.98 -13.54
CA SER A 270 2.24 2.21 -14.22
C SER A 270 2.65 2.96 -15.48
N ASN A 271 3.44 4.02 -15.36
CA ASN A 271 4.32 4.61 -16.39
C ASN A 271 3.89 4.60 -17.89
N VAL A 272 2.60 4.63 -18.25
CA VAL A 272 2.19 4.64 -19.66
C VAL A 272 2.11 6.09 -20.14
N PHE A 273 3.14 6.47 -20.89
CA PHE A 273 3.20 7.65 -21.74
C PHE A 273 2.08 7.60 -22.79
N GLY A 274 1.48 8.75 -23.14
CA GLY A 274 0.53 8.80 -24.26
C GLY A 274 1.23 8.51 -25.58
N ASP A 275 0.49 8.21 -26.65
CA ASP A 275 1.06 8.15 -27.99
C ASP A 275 0.92 9.51 -28.70
N LEU A 276 1.97 9.92 -29.41
CA LEU A 276 2.02 11.19 -30.13
C LEU A 276 0.91 11.33 -31.18
N LEU A 277 0.68 10.31 -32.01
CA LEU A 277 -0.31 10.37 -33.08
C LEU A 277 -1.74 10.34 -32.51
N GLU A 278 -1.96 9.63 -31.40
CA GLU A 278 -3.23 9.66 -30.68
C GLU A 278 -3.56 11.05 -30.12
N LEU A 279 -2.56 11.73 -29.54
CA LEU A 279 -2.70 13.10 -29.07
C LEU A 279 -3.05 14.05 -30.23
N ILE A 280 -2.28 13.98 -31.32
CA ILE A 280 -2.51 14.80 -32.51
C ILE A 280 -3.91 14.54 -33.08
N GLY A 281 -4.31 13.26 -33.22
CA GLY A 281 -5.63 12.90 -33.71
C GLY A 281 -6.75 13.48 -32.86
N THR A 282 -6.61 13.46 -31.54
CA THR A 282 -7.64 14.02 -30.66
C THR A 282 -7.77 15.54 -30.79
N VAL A 283 -6.64 16.24 -30.96
CA VAL A 283 -6.62 17.69 -31.23
C VAL A 283 -7.30 18.02 -32.55
N LEU A 284 -7.11 17.17 -33.57
CA LEU A 284 -7.64 17.37 -34.91
C LEU A 284 -9.10 16.92 -35.09
N GLU A 285 -9.64 16.13 -34.16
CA GLU A 285 -11.00 15.58 -34.23
C GLU A 285 -12.10 16.61 -34.59
N PRO A 286 -12.12 17.84 -34.04
CA PRO A 286 -13.13 18.84 -34.41
C PRO A 286 -13.07 19.29 -35.87
N TYR A 287 -11.94 19.06 -36.55
CA TYR A 287 -11.70 19.46 -37.93
C TYR A 287 -11.86 18.32 -38.93
N ARG A 288 -12.14 17.09 -38.47
CA ARG A 288 -12.36 15.93 -39.34
C ARG A 288 -13.71 16.04 -40.05
N LEU A 289 -13.67 16.43 -41.32
CA LEU A 289 -14.81 16.39 -42.23
C LEU A 289 -14.62 15.21 -43.21
N GLY A 290 -15.12 14.03 -42.84
CA GLY A 290 -14.88 12.79 -43.62
C GLY A 290 -13.42 12.31 -43.54
N ASP A 291 -12.90 11.73 -44.62
CA ASP A 291 -11.57 11.12 -44.69
C ASP A 291 -10.45 12.13 -45.07
N CYS A 292 -10.65 13.43 -44.83
CA CYS A 292 -9.69 14.47 -45.21
C CYS A 292 -8.42 14.51 -44.35
N ILE A 293 -8.38 13.83 -43.19
CA ILE A 293 -7.22 13.81 -42.28
C ILE A 293 -6.70 12.39 -42.08
N MET A 294 -5.47 12.16 -42.53
CA MET A 294 -4.75 10.89 -42.43
C MET A 294 -3.58 11.01 -41.46
N LEU A 295 -3.49 10.09 -40.49
CA LEU A 295 -2.38 9.99 -39.54
C LEU A 295 -1.66 8.66 -39.75
N SER A 296 -0.33 8.68 -39.85
CA SER A 296 0.47 7.48 -39.99
C SER A 296 1.85 7.65 -39.35
N GLY A 297 2.51 6.55 -38.97
CA GLY A 297 3.85 6.64 -38.39
C GLY A 297 4.16 5.60 -37.32
N ASP A 298 5.28 5.85 -36.64
CA ASP A 298 5.76 5.05 -35.51
C ASP A 298 4.96 5.35 -34.24
N GLN A 299 4.90 4.37 -33.32
CA GLN A 299 4.38 4.59 -31.97
C GLN A 299 5.42 5.33 -31.13
N ILE A 300 5.06 6.54 -30.70
CA ILE A 300 5.99 7.48 -30.06
C ILE A 300 5.40 7.89 -28.73
N ALA A 301 6.06 7.46 -27.65
CA ALA A 301 5.72 7.82 -26.30
C ALA A 301 5.89 9.33 -26.07
N ILE A 302 4.85 9.99 -25.54
CA ILE A 302 4.87 11.39 -25.13
C ILE A 302 4.59 11.54 -23.63
N GLY A 303 5.48 12.28 -22.97
CA GLY A 303 5.38 12.62 -21.56
C GLY A 303 4.35 13.71 -21.28
N PRO A 304 3.90 13.83 -20.01
CA PRO A 304 2.91 14.82 -19.62
C PRO A 304 3.40 16.27 -19.85
N LYS A 305 4.70 16.55 -19.66
CA LYS A 305 5.28 17.89 -19.88
C LYS A 305 5.23 18.33 -21.34
N SER A 306 5.56 17.43 -22.26
CA SER A 306 5.62 17.70 -23.71
C SER A 306 4.23 17.65 -24.36
N SER A 307 3.31 16.84 -23.82
CA SER A 307 1.94 16.68 -24.35
C SER A 307 1.18 17.99 -24.53
N THR A 308 1.27 18.92 -23.57
CA THR A 308 0.56 20.21 -23.66
C THR A 308 1.14 21.08 -24.77
N SER A 309 2.47 21.14 -24.88
CA SER A 309 3.15 21.94 -25.90
C SER A 309 2.88 21.40 -27.31
N VAL A 310 2.92 20.07 -27.47
CA VAL A 310 2.57 19.40 -28.73
C VAL A 310 1.10 19.65 -29.07
N ALA A 311 0.17 19.45 -28.13
CA ALA A 311 -1.24 19.65 -28.38
C ALA A 311 -1.56 21.08 -28.86
N LEU A 312 -0.97 22.09 -28.23
CA LEU A 312 -1.14 23.49 -28.63
C LEU A 312 -0.51 23.76 -30.00
N LEU A 313 0.68 23.22 -30.28
CA LEU A 313 1.37 23.43 -31.55
C LEU A 313 0.55 22.88 -32.73
N PHE A 314 0.04 21.65 -32.60
CA PHE A 314 -0.79 21.04 -33.63
C PHE A 314 -2.18 21.68 -33.71
N TYR A 315 -2.73 22.18 -32.61
CA TYR A 315 -3.96 22.97 -32.64
C TYR A 315 -3.80 24.26 -33.47
N GLU A 316 -2.66 24.95 -33.35
CA GLU A 316 -2.37 26.15 -34.16
C GLU A 316 -2.24 25.81 -35.65
N LEU A 317 -1.52 24.73 -35.99
CA LEU A 317 -1.40 24.27 -37.38
C LEU A 317 -2.76 23.91 -37.97
N ALA A 318 -3.59 23.19 -37.21
CA ALA A 318 -4.96 22.83 -37.62
C ALA A 318 -5.84 24.06 -37.86
N THR A 319 -5.75 25.05 -36.98
CA THR A 319 -6.50 26.29 -37.11
C THR A 319 -6.08 27.06 -38.37
N ASN A 320 -4.79 27.06 -38.71
CA ASN A 320 -4.29 27.69 -39.92
C ASN A 320 -4.76 26.94 -41.18
N ALA A 321 -4.70 25.61 -41.17
CA ALA A 321 -5.20 24.78 -42.26
C ALA A 321 -6.71 25.00 -42.49
N ALA A 322 -7.50 25.13 -41.42
CA ALA A 322 -8.94 25.38 -41.50
C ALA A 322 -9.29 26.80 -42.00
N LYS A 323 -8.44 27.79 -41.74
CA LYS A 323 -8.68 29.18 -42.15
C LYS A 323 -8.15 29.49 -43.55
N TYR A 324 -6.99 28.95 -43.90
CA TYR A 324 -6.21 29.39 -45.05
C TYR A 324 -5.69 28.24 -45.92
N GLY A 325 -5.86 26.99 -45.50
CA GLY A 325 -5.18 25.83 -46.10
C GLY A 325 -6.14 24.72 -46.51
N ALA A 326 -5.65 23.47 -46.46
CA ALA A 326 -6.39 22.30 -46.97
C ALA A 326 -7.75 22.08 -46.30
N LEU A 327 -7.87 22.34 -45.00
CA LEU A 327 -9.14 22.12 -44.28
C LEU A 327 -10.19 23.22 -44.52
N SER A 328 -9.85 24.25 -45.29
CA SER A 328 -10.79 25.32 -45.69
C SER A 328 -11.58 25.00 -46.95
N VAL A 329 -11.17 23.97 -47.72
CA VAL A 329 -11.77 23.59 -49.01
C VAL A 329 -12.25 22.13 -48.99
N PRO A 330 -13.39 21.79 -49.64
CA PRO A 330 -13.96 20.43 -49.58
C PRO A 330 -13.05 19.33 -50.15
N GLU A 331 -12.25 19.63 -51.16
CA GLU A 331 -11.33 18.67 -51.81
C GLU A 331 -9.96 18.59 -51.13
N GLY A 332 -9.72 19.42 -50.11
CA GLY A 332 -8.45 19.50 -49.42
C GLY A 332 -8.17 18.27 -48.56
N ALA A 333 -6.91 17.88 -48.50
CA ALA A 333 -6.47 16.74 -47.70
C ALA A 333 -5.24 17.11 -46.85
N LEU A 334 -5.21 16.58 -45.64
CA LEU A 334 -4.13 16.71 -44.67
C LEU A 334 -3.59 15.33 -44.32
N ALA A 335 -2.30 15.13 -44.56
CA ALA A 335 -1.56 13.94 -44.13
C ALA A 335 -0.53 14.31 -43.08
N ILE A 336 -0.49 13.56 -41.98
CA ILE A 336 0.51 13.71 -40.93
C ILE A 336 1.25 12.39 -40.78
N THR A 337 2.57 12.45 -40.92
CA THR A 337 3.46 11.31 -40.78
C THR A 337 4.47 11.57 -39.67
N ALA A 338 4.59 10.67 -38.69
CA ALA A 338 5.59 10.76 -37.63
C ALA A 338 6.54 9.56 -37.65
N LYS A 339 7.86 9.80 -37.63
CA LYS A 339 8.88 8.73 -37.65
C LYS A 339 10.02 9.03 -36.70
N ILE A 340 10.61 7.99 -36.13
CA ILE A 340 11.81 8.09 -35.31
C ILE A 340 13.05 8.00 -36.20
N GLU A 341 13.85 9.06 -36.25
CA GLU A 341 15.08 9.15 -37.04
C GLU A 341 16.19 9.83 -36.22
N ASN A 342 17.35 9.20 -36.10
CA ASN A 342 18.55 9.78 -35.48
C ASN A 342 18.32 10.43 -34.10
N ASP A 343 17.67 9.70 -33.17
CA ASP A 343 17.35 10.18 -31.81
C ASP A 343 16.39 11.39 -31.74
N ALA A 344 15.68 11.65 -32.84
CA ALA A 344 14.64 12.65 -32.95
C ALA A 344 13.39 12.05 -33.59
N VAL A 345 12.26 12.72 -33.39
CA VAL A 345 11.00 12.46 -34.06
C VAL A 345 10.85 13.47 -35.19
N SER A 346 10.83 12.96 -36.42
CA SER A 346 10.52 13.71 -37.62
C SER A 346 9.01 13.66 -37.86
N ILE A 347 8.36 14.82 -37.90
CA ILE A 347 6.93 14.94 -38.18
C ILE A 347 6.75 15.74 -39.47
N GLU A 348 6.07 15.14 -40.44
CA GLU A 348 5.68 15.77 -41.70
C GLU A 348 4.18 16.05 -41.68
N TRP A 349 3.82 17.31 -41.89
CA TRP A 349 2.46 17.80 -42.07
C TRP A 349 2.33 18.26 -43.52
N ASP A 350 1.53 17.54 -44.30
CA ASP A 350 1.35 17.76 -45.73
C ASP A 350 -0.10 18.14 -46.02
N GLU A 351 -0.30 19.40 -46.40
CA GLU A 351 -1.56 19.91 -46.91
C GLU A 351 -1.54 19.85 -48.43
N SER A 352 -2.58 19.26 -49.02
CA SER A 352 -2.71 19.08 -50.46
C SER A 352 -4.11 19.47 -50.97
N ASN A 353 -4.23 19.63 -52.28
CA ASN A 353 -5.47 19.98 -52.99
C ASN A 353 -6.09 21.31 -52.54
N CYS A 354 -5.26 22.27 -52.10
CA CYS A 354 -5.71 23.62 -51.78
C CYS A 354 -4.97 24.67 -52.62
N PRO A 355 -5.69 25.68 -53.15
CA PRO A 355 -5.05 26.78 -53.85
C PRO A 355 -4.27 27.63 -52.84
N HIS A 356 -2.95 27.62 -52.96
CA HIS A 356 -2.11 28.32 -51.99
C HIS A 356 -1.98 29.82 -52.33
N THR A 357 -2.28 30.69 -51.37
CA THR A 357 -2.04 32.14 -51.47
C THR A 357 -0.77 32.57 -50.74
N GLY A 358 0.35 31.87 -50.98
CA GLY A 358 1.68 32.23 -50.43
C GLY A 358 1.75 32.31 -48.89
N PRO A 359 2.86 32.78 -48.31
CA PRO A 359 2.95 32.99 -46.88
C PRO A 359 1.98 34.11 -46.49
N ALA A 360 0.92 33.78 -45.75
CA ALA A 360 0.21 34.77 -44.97
C ALA A 360 1.23 35.33 -43.97
N VAL A 361 1.82 36.50 -44.26
CA VAL A 361 2.64 37.23 -43.30
C VAL A 361 1.72 37.72 -42.20
N THR A 362 1.36 36.85 -41.28
CA THR A 362 0.92 37.25 -39.96
C THR A 362 2.15 37.23 -39.08
N GLN A 363 2.91 38.32 -39.10
CA GLN A 363 3.72 38.72 -37.94
C GLN A 363 2.73 39.00 -36.79
N GLY A 364 2.24 37.95 -36.17
CA GLY A 364 1.16 37.99 -35.19
C GLY A 364 1.38 36.99 -34.06
N PHE A 365 0.36 36.87 -33.21
CA PHE A 365 0.36 36.03 -32.02
C PHE A 365 0.75 34.56 -32.28
N GLY A 366 0.21 33.94 -33.35
CA GLY A 366 0.49 32.54 -33.69
C GLY A 366 1.98 32.24 -33.89
N ALA A 367 2.72 33.12 -34.57
CA ALA A 367 4.16 32.96 -34.80
C ALA A 367 4.99 33.07 -33.50
N ARG A 368 4.56 33.91 -32.54
CA ARG A 368 5.24 34.05 -31.24
C ARG A 368 4.96 32.88 -30.31
N LEU A 369 3.72 32.40 -30.28
CA LEU A 369 3.35 31.21 -29.52
C LEU A 369 4.09 29.99 -30.07
N GLU A 370 4.07 29.81 -31.39
CA GLU A 370 4.83 28.75 -32.07
C GLU A 370 6.31 28.80 -31.68
N SER A 371 6.96 29.96 -31.75
CA SER A 371 8.37 30.10 -31.35
C SER A 371 8.62 29.71 -29.88
N THR A 372 7.67 30.00 -28.99
CA THR A 372 7.76 29.64 -27.56
C THR A 372 7.58 28.13 -27.36
N LEU A 373 6.63 27.51 -28.06
CA LEU A 373 6.37 26.08 -28.00
C LEU A 373 7.51 25.26 -28.60
N LEU A 374 8.08 25.71 -29.72
CA LEU A 374 9.25 25.10 -30.34
C LEU A 374 10.47 25.18 -29.42
N ALA A 375 10.70 26.33 -28.76
CA ALA A 375 11.76 26.45 -27.77
C ALA A 375 11.56 25.50 -26.58
N ALA A 376 10.32 25.35 -26.08
CA ALA A 376 10.01 24.43 -24.99
C ALA A 376 10.23 22.95 -25.37
N LEU A 377 10.04 22.60 -26.64
CA LEU A 377 10.26 21.25 -27.17
C LEU A 377 11.68 21.03 -27.72
N SER A 378 12.53 22.07 -27.71
CA SER A 378 13.81 22.09 -28.45
C SER A 378 13.64 21.62 -29.90
N ALA A 379 12.53 22.02 -30.52
CA ALA A 379 12.11 21.55 -31.83
C ALA A 379 12.44 22.54 -32.93
N ASP A 380 12.81 22.03 -34.10
CA ASP A 380 12.99 22.80 -35.32
C ASP A 380 11.79 22.62 -36.24
N ILE A 381 11.42 23.68 -36.96
CA ILE A 381 10.35 23.64 -37.93
C ILE A 381 10.77 24.29 -39.25
N ARG A 382 10.39 23.66 -40.36
CA ARG A 382 10.59 24.16 -41.72
C ARG A 382 9.26 24.14 -42.46
N ARG A 383 9.04 25.16 -43.30
CA ARG A 383 7.85 25.28 -44.16
C ARG A 383 8.27 25.42 -45.60
N ASP A 384 7.78 24.53 -46.45
CA ASP A 384 7.93 24.59 -47.89
C ASP A 384 6.54 24.84 -48.51
N TRP A 385 6.34 26.04 -49.02
CA TRP A 385 5.09 26.44 -49.68
C TRP A 385 5.08 25.89 -51.11
N LEU A 386 4.10 25.04 -51.43
CA LEU A 386 3.96 24.39 -52.71
C LEU A 386 2.79 25.00 -53.51
N PRO A 387 2.77 24.89 -54.85
CA PRO A 387 1.70 25.46 -55.67
C PRO A 387 0.28 24.98 -55.31
N ASN A 388 0.16 23.75 -54.78
CA ASN A 388 -1.11 23.08 -54.45
C ASN A 388 -1.20 22.69 -52.97
N GLY A 389 -0.43 23.34 -52.09
CA GLY A 389 -0.30 22.85 -50.73
C GLY A 389 0.79 23.48 -49.87
N LEU A 390 0.86 23.03 -48.62
CA LEU A 390 1.90 23.41 -47.66
C LEU A 390 2.51 22.14 -47.09
N ARG A 391 3.83 22.05 -47.13
CA ARG A 391 4.57 21.03 -46.38
C ARG A 391 5.28 21.66 -45.20
N VAL A 392 5.01 21.13 -44.01
CA VAL A 392 5.70 21.51 -42.77
C VAL A 392 6.47 20.29 -42.27
N THR A 393 7.77 20.45 -42.07
CA THR A 393 8.62 19.41 -41.49
C THR A 393 9.10 19.88 -40.13
N MET A 394 8.92 19.05 -39.11
CA MET A 394 9.30 19.33 -37.73
C MET A 394 10.24 18.24 -37.22
N SER A 395 11.26 18.63 -36.48
CA SER A 395 12.17 17.71 -35.79
C SER A 395 12.14 17.99 -34.31
N ILE A 396 11.79 16.99 -33.49
CA ILE A 396 11.73 17.09 -32.04
C ILE A 396 12.67 16.05 -31.43
N PRO A 397 13.67 16.42 -30.62
CA PRO A 397 14.51 15.44 -29.94
C PRO A 397 13.69 14.48 -29.07
N LEU A 398 13.99 13.17 -29.11
CA LEU A 398 13.26 12.17 -28.33
C LEU A 398 13.30 12.46 -26.82
N VAL A 399 14.44 12.95 -26.33
CA VAL A 399 14.62 13.38 -24.93
C VAL A 399 13.64 14.49 -24.52
N SER A 400 13.22 15.34 -25.46
CA SER A 400 12.27 16.42 -25.21
C SER A 400 10.82 15.93 -25.21
N LEU A 401 10.55 14.76 -25.79
CA LEU A 401 9.24 14.11 -25.79
C LEU A 401 9.07 13.14 -24.61
N ALA A 402 10.16 12.55 -24.13
CA ALA A 402 10.20 11.68 -22.95
C ALA A 402 10.02 12.44 -21.60
N VAL A 403 9.86 11.71 -20.50
CA VAL A 403 9.49 12.22 -19.13
C VAL A 403 10.59 13.03 -18.46
#